data_AF-A0A815AMI6-F1
#
_entry.id   AF-A0A815AMI6-F1
#
_cell.length_a   1.000
_cell.length_b   1.000
_cell.length_c   1.000
_cell.angle_alpha   90.00
_cell.angle_beta   90.00
_cell.angle_gamma   90.00
#
_symmetry.space_group_name_H-M   'P 1'
#
loop_
_entity.id
_entity.type
_entity.pdbx_description
1 polymer ?
#
loop_
_entity_poly.entity_id
_entity_poly.type
_entity_poly.pdbx_seq_one_letter_code
_entity_poly.pdbx_strand_id
1 'polypeptide(L)'
;MGCSNSKAADTLNSADGGIESLKENFLQRLLTTDTVKELSKNAFISVLNKYPEAKKIFNVPETTKTNAELLGTREVQTASNNLLNHYIDIVKNANGDLNTAAQSKAEELKKLGVKAEYIQTYGENLVRNTATSVDNQLSASEETAWKTLTNEITNKLTTAMDNLPDS
;
A
#
# COMPACT_ATOMS: atom_id res chain seq x y z
N MET A 1 14.51 -1.53 -34.95
CA MET A 1 14.17 -0.28 -34.23
C MET A 1 12.69 -0.05 -34.48
N GLY A 2 11.74 -0.30 -33.59
CA GLY A 2 11.78 -0.28 -32.13
C GLY A 2 10.65 0.66 -31.73
N CYS A 3 9.46 0.11 -31.44
CA CYS A 3 8.34 0.78 -30.76
C CYS A 3 7.28 -0.28 -30.43
N SER A 4 7.56 -1.10 -29.42
CA SER A 4 6.61 -2.06 -28.84
C SER A 4 6.32 -1.67 -27.39
N ASN A 5 5.91 -0.42 -27.14
CA ASN A 5 5.59 0.04 -25.78
C ASN A 5 4.20 0.69 -25.62
N SER A 6 3.35 0.80 -26.65
CA SER A 6 2.01 1.41 -26.46
C SER A 6 0.91 0.42 -26.08
N LYS A 7 1.07 -0.88 -26.35
CA LYS A 7 -0.03 -1.84 -26.17
C LYS A 7 -0.38 -2.17 -24.71
N ALA A 8 0.57 -2.00 -23.78
CA ALA A 8 0.34 -2.25 -22.36
C ALA A 8 -0.43 -1.10 -21.67
N ALA A 9 -0.27 0.13 -22.15
CA ALA A 9 -0.98 1.30 -21.65
C ALA A 9 -2.42 1.38 -22.20
N ASP A 10 -2.64 0.95 -23.44
CA ASP A 10 -3.98 0.92 -24.06
C ASP A 10 -4.91 -0.15 -23.46
N THR A 11 -4.36 -1.26 -22.93
CA THR A 11 -5.15 -2.29 -22.21
C THR A 11 -5.69 -1.84 -20.86
N LEU A 12 -5.20 -0.73 -20.30
CA LEU A 12 -5.69 -0.17 -19.03
C LEU A 12 -6.72 0.94 -19.22
N ASN A 13 -7.04 1.32 -20.46
CA ASN A 13 -7.92 2.46 -20.76
C ASN A 13 -9.11 2.12 -21.66
N SER A 14 -9.30 0.84 -22.02
CA SER A 14 -10.31 0.43 -23.00
C SER A 14 -11.17 -0.75 -22.54
N ALA A 15 -11.85 -0.59 -21.40
CA ALA A 15 -13.13 -1.24 -21.09
C ALA A 15 -13.59 -0.80 -19.70
N ASP A 16 -14.70 -0.06 -19.62
CA ASP A 16 -15.47 0.30 -18.41
C ASP A 16 -16.08 -0.91 -17.67
N GLY A 17 -15.43 -2.07 -17.71
CA GLY A 17 -15.79 -3.29 -16.98
C GLY A 17 -14.67 -4.36 -16.95
N GLY A 18 -13.67 -4.23 -17.81
CA GLY A 18 -12.48 -5.10 -17.82
C GLY A 18 -11.42 -4.68 -16.81
N ILE A 19 -11.31 -3.38 -16.52
CA ILE A 19 -10.32 -2.84 -15.58
C ILE A 19 -10.71 -3.15 -14.13
N GLU A 20 -12.00 -3.08 -13.77
CA GLU A 20 -12.46 -3.45 -12.41
C GLU A 20 -12.27 -4.93 -12.12
N SER A 21 -12.64 -5.82 -13.05
CA SER A 21 -12.51 -7.27 -12.89
C SER A 21 -11.05 -7.77 -12.98
N LEU A 22 -10.20 -7.15 -13.79
CA LEU A 22 -8.76 -7.39 -13.78
C LEU A 22 -8.13 -6.84 -12.50
N LYS A 23 -8.50 -5.63 -12.04
CA LYS A 23 -8.02 -5.09 -10.75
C LYS A 23 -8.36 -6.06 -9.62
N GLU A 24 -9.59 -6.52 -9.46
CA GLU A 24 -9.97 -7.39 -8.35
C GLU A 24 -9.18 -8.72 -8.31
N ASN A 25 -9.11 -9.45 -9.43
CA ASN A 25 -8.41 -10.74 -9.47
C ASN A 25 -6.89 -10.59 -9.40
N PHE A 26 -6.35 -9.58 -10.08
CA PHE A 26 -4.93 -9.25 -10.03
C PHE A 26 -4.50 -8.84 -8.63
N LEU A 27 -5.29 -8.02 -7.94
CA LEU A 27 -5.02 -7.59 -6.58
C LEU A 27 -5.12 -8.75 -5.60
N GLN A 28 -6.16 -9.57 -5.66
CA GLN A 28 -6.26 -10.77 -4.81
C GLN A 28 -5.04 -11.68 -4.97
N ARG A 29 -4.54 -11.84 -6.19
CA ARG A 29 -3.31 -12.61 -6.46
C ARG A 29 -2.06 -11.90 -5.94
N LEU A 30 -1.89 -10.61 -6.21
CA LEU A 30 -0.74 -9.83 -5.71
C LEU A 30 -0.64 -9.91 -4.19
N LEU A 31 -1.77 -9.75 -3.51
CA LEU A 31 -1.87 -9.59 -2.07
C LEU A 31 -1.78 -10.91 -1.30
N THR A 32 -1.97 -12.05 -1.98
CA THR A 32 -1.67 -13.38 -1.43
C THR A 32 -0.21 -13.79 -1.65
N THR A 33 0.51 -13.09 -2.53
CA THR A 33 1.91 -13.38 -2.84
C THR A 33 2.80 -12.89 -1.70
N ASP A 34 3.70 -13.75 -1.22
CA ASP A 34 4.59 -13.42 -0.10
C ASP A 34 5.48 -12.21 -0.40
N THR A 35 5.78 -11.97 -1.67
CA THR A 35 6.51 -10.78 -2.14
C THR A 35 5.83 -9.48 -1.73
N VAL A 36 4.51 -9.34 -1.85
CA VAL A 36 3.83 -8.08 -1.49
C VAL A 36 3.78 -7.87 0.01
N LYS A 37 3.67 -8.96 0.79
CA LYS A 37 3.80 -8.88 2.25
C LYS A 37 5.22 -8.47 2.66
N GLU A 38 6.23 -8.90 1.93
CA GLU A 38 7.62 -8.48 2.16
C GLU A 38 7.84 -7.01 1.80
N LEU A 39 7.32 -6.56 0.65
CA LEU A 39 7.31 -5.14 0.27
C LEU A 39 6.62 -4.28 1.34
N SER A 40 5.49 -4.75 1.86
CA SER A 40 4.75 -4.10 2.95
C SER A 40 5.59 -3.99 4.22
N LYS A 41 6.26 -5.07 4.66
CA LYS A 41 7.16 -5.01 5.83
C LYS A 41 8.27 -3.99 5.65
N ASN A 42 8.93 -3.99 4.48
CA ASN A 42 10.01 -3.06 4.18
C ASN A 42 9.50 -1.60 4.14
N ALA A 43 8.33 -1.36 3.55
CA ALA A 43 7.69 -0.05 3.54
C ALA A 43 7.33 0.42 4.96
N PHE A 44 6.82 -0.47 5.80
CA PHE A 44 6.49 -0.17 7.19
C PHE A 44 7.74 0.14 8.02
N ILE A 45 8.85 -0.57 7.81
CA ILE A 45 10.13 -0.25 8.47
C ILE A 45 10.62 1.15 8.08
N SER A 46 10.43 1.58 6.82
CA SER A 46 10.73 2.97 6.43
C SER A 46 9.91 3.99 7.22
N VAL A 47 8.65 3.68 7.57
CA VAL A 47 7.83 4.51 8.47
C VAL A 47 8.46 4.56 9.86
N LEU A 48 8.76 3.41 10.47
CA LEU A 48 9.32 3.34 11.83
C LEU A 48 10.69 4.02 11.95
N ASN A 49 11.50 3.98 10.89
CA ASN A 49 12.80 4.63 10.84
C ASN A 49 12.69 6.15 10.68
N LYS A 50 11.71 6.61 9.88
CA LYS A 50 11.48 8.05 9.67
C LYS A 50 10.73 8.69 10.84
N TYR A 51 9.85 7.93 11.48
CA TYR A 51 8.97 8.36 12.57
C TYR A 51 9.09 7.39 13.76
N PRO A 52 10.12 7.53 14.61
CA PRO A 52 10.32 6.64 15.75
C PRO A 52 9.13 6.58 16.71
N GLU A 53 8.36 7.66 16.83
CA GLU A 53 7.15 7.72 17.66
C GLU A 53 6.04 6.76 17.17
N ALA A 54 6.07 6.37 15.89
CA ALA A 54 5.14 5.38 15.34
C ALA A 54 5.36 4.00 16.00
N LYS A 55 6.54 3.69 16.55
CA LYS A 55 6.76 2.44 17.28
C LYS A 55 5.77 2.27 18.43
N LYS A 56 5.48 3.34 19.17
CA LYS A 56 4.52 3.32 20.26
C LYS A 56 3.09 3.05 19.76
N ILE A 57 2.71 3.68 18.65
CA ILE A 57 1.38 3.51 18.04
C ILE A 57 1.16 2.07 17.60
N PHE A 58 2.19 1.45 17.01
CA PHE A 58 2.14 0.07 16.51
C PHE A 58 2.65 -0.97 17.51
N ASN A 59 2.85 -0.60 18.78
CA ASN A 59 3.37 -1.45 19.85
C ASN A 59 4.72 -2.12 19.55
N VAL A 60 5.53 -1.57 18.64
CA VAL A 60 6.86 -2.10 18.31
C VAL A 60 7.83 -1.76 19.44
N PRO A 61 8.63 -2.74 19.94
CA PRO A 61 9.58 -2.49 21.01
C PRO A 61 10.59 -1.39 20.66
N GLU A 62 10.69 -0.34 21.48
CA GLU A 62 11.64 0.77 21.25
C GLU A 62 13.11 0.33 21.28
N THR A 63 13.39 -0.81 21.91
CA THR A 63 14.72 -1.42 22.00
C THR A 63 15.24 -1.97 20.67
N THR A 64 14.37 -2.22 19.68
CA THR A 64 14.80 -2.66 18.35
C THR A 64 15.43 -1.49 17.58
N LYS A 65 16.69 -1.65 17.15
CA LYS A 65 17.48 -0.56 16.56
C LYS A 65 17.84 -0.81 15.10
N THR A 66 17.88 -2.06 14.66
CA THR A 66 18.25 -2.43 13.30
C THR A 66 17.05 -2.88 12.48
N ASN A 67 17.11 -2.71 11.16
CA ASN A 67 16.07 -3.20 10.25
C ASN A 67 15.88 -4.72 10.35
N ALA A 68 16.97 -5.47 10.56
CA ALA A 68 16.92 -6.93 10.70
C ALA A 68 16.16 -7.36 11.96
N GLU A 69 16.38 -6.67 13.09
CA GLU A 69 15.60 -6.91 14.32
C GLU A 69 14.13 -6.57 14.12
N LEU A 70 13.83 -5.42 13.48
CA LEU A 70 12.47 -5.00 13.19
C LEU A 70 11.71 -6.02 12.33
N LEU A 71 12.31 -6.52 11.25
CA LEU A 71 11.73 -7.55 10.36
C LEU A 71 11.35 -8.83 11.11
N GLY A 72 12.10 -9.18 12.15
CA GLY A 72 11.88 -10.36 12.97
C GLY A 72 10.77 -10.22 14.02
N THR A 73 10.29 -9.01 14.31
CA THR A 73 9.26 -8.80 15.34
C THR A 73 7.86 -9.16 14.85
N ARG A 74 7.05 -9.74 15.74
CA ARG A 74 5.65 -10.08 15.45
C ARG A 74 4.82 -8.81 15.22
N GLU A 75 5.17 -7.75 15.92
CA GLU A 75 4.50 -6.45 15.89
C GLU A 75 4.65 -5.81 14.51
N VAL A 76 5.87 -5.80 13.95
CA VAL A 76 6.12 -5.34 12.57
C VAL A 76 5.36 -6.17 11.57
N GLN A 77 5.39 -7.51 11.69
CA GLN A 77 4.66 -8.40 10.78
C GLN A 77 3.14 -8.14 10.82
N THR A 78 2.60 -7.94 12.02
CA THR A 78 1.16 -7.71 12.23
C THR A 78 0.77 -6.33 11.70
N ALA A 79 1.50 -5.28 12.09
CA ALA A 79 1.20 -3.91 11.72
C ALA A 79 1.35 -3.67 10.21
N SER A 80 2.40 -4.20 9.58
CA SER A 80 2.58 -4.08 8.12
C SER A 80 1.47 -4.80 7.36
N ASN A 81 1.06 -5.99 7.82
CA ASN A 81 -0.05 -6.71 7.20
C ASN A 81 -1.38 -5.98 7.38
N ASN A 82 -1.63 -5.38 8.54
CA ASN A 82 -2.84 -4.60 8.78
C ASN A 82 -2.89 -3.34 7.89
N LEU A 83 -1.79 -2.60 7.77
CA LEU A 83 -1.70 -1.46 6.84
C LEU A 83 -1.92 -1.87 5.39
N LEU A 84 -1.31 -2.98 4.97
CA LEU A 84 -1.57 -3.54 3.64
C LEU A 84 -3.06 -3.88 3.49
N ASN A 85 -3.67 -4.56 4.46
CA ASN A 85 -5.09 -4.91 4.44
C ASN A 85 -6.02 -3.70 4.31
N HIS A 86 -5.67 -2.55 4.91
CA HIS A 86 -6.45 -1.32 4.69
C HIS A 86 -6.44 -0.89 3.21
N TYR A 87 -5.30 -1.00 2.52
CA TYR A 87 -5.23 -0.74 1.08
C TYR A 87 -6.10 -1.75 0.31
N ILE A 88 -6.10 -3.02 0.72
CA ILE A 88 -6.95 -4.06 0.12
C ILE A 88 -8.42 -3.74 0.29
N ASP A 89 -8.83 -3.40 1.50
CA ASP A 89 -10.22 -3.09 1.83
C ASP A 89 -10.72 -1.87 1.05
N ILE A 90 -9.87 -0.87 0.84
CA ILE A 90 -10.22 0.29 0.02
C ILE A 90 -10.58 -0.13 -1.39
N VAL A 91 -9.81 -1.04 -2.00
CA VAL A 91 -10.10 -1.52 -3.35
C VAL A 91 -11.35 -2.39 -3.37
N LYS A 92 -11.45 -3.36 -2.45
CA LYS A 92 -12.58 -4.30 -2.38
C LYS A 92 -13.92 -3.60 -2.18
N ASN A 93 -13.92 -2.52 -1.39
CA ASN A 93 -15.14 -1.82 -1.02
C ASN A 93 -15.38 -0.54 -1.85
N ALA A 94 -14.52 -0.26 -2.85
CA ALA A 94 -14.66 0.95 -3.65
C ALA A 94 -16.00 0.98 -4.39
N ASN A 95 -16.52 -0.15 -4.91
CA ASN A 95 -17.72 -0.19 -5.77
C ASN A 95 -17.72 0.95 -6.84
N GLY A 96 -16.56 1.24 -7.42
CA GLY A 96 -16.36 2.35 -8.36
C GLY A 96 -15.98 3.72 -7.75
N ASP A 97 -16.09 3.90 -6.43
CA ASP A 97 -15.66 5.11 -5.70
C ASP A 97 -14.66 4.82 -4.57
N LEU A 98 -13.38 4.98 -4.89
CA LEU A 98 -12.28 4.86 -3.93
C LEU A 98 -12.32 5.92 -2.82
N ASN A 99 -13.02 7.05 -2.99
CA ASN A 99 -13.00 8.13 -2.00
C ASN A 99 -13.77 7.73 -0.73
N THR A 100 -14.98 7.18 -0.90
CA THR A 100 -15.81 6.73 0.23
C THR A 100 -15.10 5.63 1.04
N ALA A 101 -14.50 4.66 0.35
CA ALA A 101 -13.76 3.58 1.00
C ALA A 101 -12.51 4.09 1.72
N ALA A 102 -11.77 5.03 1.10
CA ALA A 102 -10.62 5.68 1.74
C ALA A 102 -11.02 6.49 2.98
N GLN A 103 -12.16 7.18 2.95
CA GLN A 103 -12.66 7.94 4.09
C GLN A 103 -12.98 7.06 5.30
N SER A 104 -13.66 5.93 5.08
CA SER A 104 -13.93 4.96 6.15
C SER A 104 -12.63 4.45 6.79
N LYS A 105 -11.60 4.14 5.99
CA LYS A 105 -10.30 3.70 6.52
C LYS A 105 -9.48 4.83 7.15
N ALA A 106 -9.59 6.05 6.67
CA ALA A 106 -8.97 7.22 7.29
C ALA A 106 -9.44 7.40 8.74
N GLU A 107 -10.75 7.24 9.00
CA GLU A 107 -11.32 7.35 10.35
C GLU A 107 -10.82 6.25 11.28
N GLU A 108 -10.74 5.00 10.79
CA GLU A 108 -10.17 3.87 11.55
C GLU A 108 -8.72 4.15 11.95
N LEU A 109 -7.90 4.58 10.99
CA LEU A 109 -6.47 4.85 11.20
C LEU A 109 -6.25 6.06 12.14
N LYS A 110 -7.04 7.13 12.00
CA LYS A 110 -6.94 8.31 12.87
C LYS A 110 -7.30 7.96 14.33
N LYS A 111 -8.29 7.09 14.57
CA LYS A 111 -8.61 6.57 15.92
C LYS A 111 -7.47 5.78 16.56
N LEU A 112 -6.60 5.18 15.76
CA LEU A 112 -5.40 4.49 16.22
C LEU A 112 -4.21 5.45 16.44
N GLY A 113 -4.37 6.75 16.15
CA GLY A 113 -3.30 7.73 16.22
C GLY A 113 -2.33 7.68 15.03
N VAL A 114 -2.67 6.96 13.96
CA VAL A 114 -1.87 6.93 12.73
C VAL A 114 -2.02 8.27 12.02
N LYS A 115 -0.90 8.86 11.59
CA LYS A 115 -0.88 10.14 10.88
C LYS A 115 -0.84 9.94 9.36
N ALA A 116 -1.35 10.92 8.62
CA ALA A 116 -1.32 10.90 7.15
C ALA A 116 0.11 10.75 6.59
N GLU A 117 1.09 11.41 7.20
CA GLU A 117 2.51 11.32 6.79
C GLU A 117 3.11 9.90 6.91
N TYR A 118 2.57 9.08 7.82
CA TYR A 118 2.96 7.66 7.96
C TYR A 118 2.44 6.85 6.78
N ILE A 119 1.18 7.10 6.38
CA ILE A 119 0.55 6.47 5.22
C ILE A 119 1.23 6.91 3.92
N GLN A 120 1.56 8.19 3.79
CA GLN A 120 2.30 8.72 2.64
C GLN A 120 3.65 8.01 2.49
N THR A 121 4.42 7.94 3.59
CA THR A 121 5.74 7.29 3.59
C THR A 121 5.63 5.79 3.31
N TYR A 122 4.60 5.13 3.84
CA TYR A 122 4.32 3.73 3.56
C TYR A 122 4.05 3.49 2.06
N GLY A 123 3.09 4.22 1.47
CA GLY A 123 2.71 4.06 0.07
C GLY A 123 3.86 4.33 -0.91
N GLU A 124 4.63 5.39 -0.68
CA GLU A 124 5.81 5.70 -1.51
C GLU A 124 6.87 4.59 -1.48
N ASN A 125 7.14 4.01 -0.30
CA ASN A 125 8.11 2.93 -0.18
C ASN A 125 7.56 1.60 -0.72
N LEU A 126 6.25 1.38 -0.63
CA LEU A 126 5.59 0.21 -1.19
C LEU A 126 5.76 0.18 -2.73
N VAL A 127 5.58 1.32 -3.39
CA VAL A 127 5.83 1.50 -4.83
C VAL A 127 7.31 1.40 -5.17
N ARG A 128 8.19 2.09 -4.42
CA ARG A 128 9.64 2.11 -4.67
C ARG A 128 10.25 0.71 -4.63
N ASN A 129 9.87 -0.08 -3.64
CA ASN A 129 10.48 -1.39 -3.40
C ASN A 129 9.98 -2.46 -4.38
N THR A 130 8.89 -2.19 -5.11
CA THR A 130 8.29 -3.12 -6.10
C THR A 130 9.28 -3.43 -7.23
N ALA A 131 10.08 -2.45 -7.65
CA ALA A 131 11.06 -2.66 -8.74
C ALA A 131 12.24 -3.56 -8.35
N THR A 132 12.50 -3.73 -7.04
CA THR A 132 13.71 -4.41 -6.52
C THR A 132 13.43 -5.80 -5.98
N SER A 133 12.18 -6.10 -5.58
CA SER A 133 11.86 -7.36 -4.86
C SER A 133 10.96 -8.30 -5.64
N VAL A 134 10.46 -7.87 -6.81
CA VAL A 134 9.54 -8.64 -7.64
C VAL A 134 10.31 -9.27 -8.81
N ASP A 135 11.41 -9.94 -8.50
CA ASP A 135 12.17 -10.71 -9.49
C ASP A 135 11.25 -11.75 -10.13
N ASN A 136 10.82 -11.46 -11.37
CA ASN A 136 10.03 -12.32 -12.27
C ASN A 136 8.61 -12.73 -11.83
N GLN A 137 8.01 -12.11 -10.80
CA GLN A 137 6.66 -12.50 -10.35
C GLN A 137 5.52 -11.63 -10.89
N LEU A 138 5.81 -10.39 -11.29
CA LEU A 138 4.85 -9.50 -11.95
C LEU A 138 5.33 -9.17 -13.36
N SER A 139 4.41 -9.18 -14.31
CA SER A 139 4.64 -8.58 -15.63
C SER A 139 4.72 -7.05 -15.53
N ALA A 140 5.27 -6.40 -16.56
CA ALA A 140 5.39 -4.94 -16.60
C ALA A 140 4.04 -4.20 -16.48
N SER A 141 2.97 -4.79 -17.05
CA SER A 141 1.60 -4.26 -16.93
C SER A 141 1.08 -4.36 -15.51
N GLU A 142 1.40 -5.47 -14.83
CA GLU A 142 1.01 -5.73 -13.45
C GLU A 142 1.75 -4.79 -12.48
N GLU A 143 3.05 -4.61 -12.67
CA GLU A 143 3.83 -3.63 -11.92
C GLU A 143 3.26 -2.22 -12.10
N THR A 144 2.92 -1.83 -13.33
CA THR A 144 2.33 -0.51 -13.61
C THR A 144 0.98 -0.35 -12.92
N ALA A 145 0.10 -1.35 -13.01
CA ALA A 145 -1.20 -1.33 -12.37
C ALA A 145 -1.07 -1.23 -10.84
N TRP A 146 -0.14 -1.97 -10.23
CA TRP A 146 0.15 -1.90 -8.81
C TRP A 146 0.62 -0.51 -8.38
N LYS A 147 1.57 0.09 -9.12
CA LYS A 147 2.09 1.42 -8.79
C LYS A 147 1.03 2.49 -8.89
N THR A 148 0.26 2.49 -9.97
CA THR A 148 -0.84 3.45 -10.19
C THR A 148 -1.86 3.36 -9.06
N LEU A 149 -2.32 2.14 -8.75
CA LEU A 149 -3.34 1.95 -7.73
C LEU A 149 -2.83 2.30 -6.33
N THR A 150 -1.62 1.85 -5.98
CA THR A 150 -1.02 2.16 -4.66
C THR A 150 -0.90 3.66 -4.46
N ASN A 151 -0.43 4.40 -5.48
CA ASN A 151 -0.37 5.86 -5.43
C ASN A 151 -1.75 6.49 -5.29
N GLU A 152 -2.75 6.01 -6.04
CA GLU A 152 -4.11 6.55 -5.97
C GLU A 152 -4.75 6.34 -4.59
N ILE A 153 -4.63 5.13 -4.03
CA ILE A 153 -5.10 4.82 -2.67
C ILE A 153 -4.37 5.68 -1.64
N THR A 154 -3.04 5.78 -1.75
CA THR A 154 -2.22 6.59 -0.83
C THR A 154 -2.73 8.02 -0.82
N ASN A 155 -2.88 8.65 -1.99
CA ASN A 155 -3.34 10.02 -2.11
C ASN A 155 -4.75 10.23 -1.55
N LYS A 156 -5.68 9.33 -1.86
CA LYS A 156 -7.07 9.43 -1.36
C LYS A 156 -7.13 9.25 0.16
N LEU A 157 -6.38 8.29 0.69
CA LEU A 157 -6.35 7.98 2.11
C LEU A 157 -5.70 9.12 2.91
N THR A 158 -4.56 9.66 2.45
CA THR A 158 -3.90 10.80 3.11
C THR A 158 -4.76 12.05 3.06
N THR A 159 -5.35 12.37 1.89
CA THR A 159 -6.29 13.49 1.76
C THR A 159 -7.49 13.34 2.70
N ALA A 160 -8.06 12.13 2.78
CA ALA A 160 -9.16 11.86 3.70
C ALA A 160 -8.74 12.06 5.16
N MET A 161 -7.55 11.58 5.55
CA MET A 161 -7.02 11.76 6.91
C MET A 161 -6.76 13.22 7.28
N ASP A 162 -6.25 14.02 6.34
CA ASP A 162 -5.99 15.46 6.54
C ASP A 162 -7.29 16.27 6.67
N ASN A 163 -8.38 15.81 6.03
CA ASN A 163 -9.69 16.44 6.12
C ASN A 163 -10.49 16.05 7.38
N LEU A 164 -10.05 15.04 8.14
CA LEU A 164 -10.70 14.68 9.40
C LEU A 164 -10.32 15.68 10.50
N PRO A 165 -11.25 16.07 11.38
CA PRO A 165 -10.92 16.94 12.50
C PRO A 165 -9.85 16.30 13.40
N ASP A 166 -8.98 17.12 13.97
CA ASP A 166 -8.06 16.63 15.00
C ASP A 166 -8.86 16.28 16.25
N SER A 167 -8.73 15.02 16.66
CA SER A 167 -9.39 14.40 17.81
C SER A 167 -8.79 14.85 19.12
#